data_AF-A0A3D3GML6-F1
#
_entry.id   AF-A0A3D3GML6-F1
#
_cell.length_a   1.000
_cell.length_b   1.000
_cell.length_c   1.000
_cell.angle_alpha   90.00
_cell.angle_beta   90.00
_cell.angle_gamma   90.00
#
_symmetry.space_group_name_H-M   'P 1'
#
loop_
_entity.id
_entity.type
_entity.pdbx_description
1 polymer ?
#
loop_
_entity_poly.entity_id
_entity_poly.type
_entity_poly.pdbx_seq_one_letter_code
_entity_poly.pdbx_strand_id
1 'polypeptide(L)'
;MQVIFAFLPFLTILITLVAAWPVLAAWVQMWLLLFLCFFGFKWMTFYQQQIHSRQPLSWMRVFLYLFCWFGMDAKKFLNPDIRLDKPEPGFGLWVIGCACTGVFLIWGIPRIFQISDYVQACFAVAGVFYLLYFTLFQWSSLILRYAGMHAAPFMHEPFLLTSLSDFWGKRWNMAFRQLMHDFFFKTVSISHGPHLAAWLVFFTSGLFHELIFSLPAQGGWGQPMLYFMIQWFGMRMEKTKWGRRHLKRKLAGKIYAFAFLILPLKLLFHDPFMYKVIVPFMRAIGAH
;
A
#
# COMPACT_ATOMS: atom_id res chain seq x y z
N MET A 1 -2.62 14.93 -28.75
CA MET A 1 -3.82 15.59 -28.17
C MET A 1 -4.65 14.68 -27.26
N GLN A 2 -5.01 13.45 -27.65
CA GLN A 2 -5.87 12.57 -26.82
C GLN A 2 -5.31 12.22 -25.42
N VAL A 3 -3.98 12.11 -25.27
CA VAL A 3 -3.33 11.84 -23.98
C VAL A 3 -3.55 12.98 -22.98
N ILE A 4 -3.49 14.24 -23.42
CA ILE A 4 -3.57 15.41 -22.53
C ILE A 4 -4.99 15.54 -21.94
N PHE A 5 -6.03 15.32 -22.75
CA PHE A 5 -7.41 15.32 -22.27
C PHE A 5 -7.69 14.20 -21.26
N ALA A 6 -6.99 13.06 -21.36
CA ALA A 6 -7.12 11.97 -20.41
C ALA A 6 -6.65 12.34 -18.98
N PHE A 7 -5.79 13.37 -18.83
CA PHE A 7 -5.31 13.82 -17.52
C PHE A 7 -6.02 15.07 -17.00
N LEU A 8 -6.93 15.66 -17.76
CA LEU A 8 -7.64 16.88 -17.38
C LEU A 8 -8.38 16.75 -16.02
N PRO A 9 -9.11 15.65 -15.73
CA PRO A 9 -9.76 15.47 -14.43
C PRO A 9 -8.78 15.42 -13.26
N PHE A 10 -7.60 14.81 -13.45
CA PHE A 10 -6.56 14.74 -12.43
C PHE A 10 -5.95 16.12 -12.16
N LEU A 11 -5.73 16.91 -13.21
CA LEU A 11 -5.25 18.27 -13.07
C LEU A 11 -6.28 19.14 -12.33
N THR A 12 -7.58 19.00 -12.63
CA THR A 12 -8.64 19.69 -11.90
C THR A 12 -8.64 19.30 -10.42
N ILE A 13 -8.61 18.01 -10.09
CA ILE A 13 -8.56 17.54 -8.69
C ILE A 13 -7.31 18.07 -7.98
N LEU A 14 -6.16 18.06 -8.64
CA LEU A 14 -4.91 18.59 -8.07
C LEU A 14 -5.01 20.10 -7.80
N ILE A 15 -5.52 20.89 -8.75
CA ILE A 15 -5.72 22.33 -8.58
C ILE A 15 -6.68 22.60 -7.42
N THR A 16 -7.81 21.89 -7.37
CA THR A 16 -8.79 22.02 -6.27
C THR A 16 -8.16 21.65 -4.92
N LEU A 17 -7.37 20.57 -4.87
CA LEU A 17 -6.67 20.17 -3.65
C LEU A 17 -5.67 21.23 -3.19
N VAL A 18 -4.89 21.81 -4.10
CA VAL A 18 -3.93 22.88 -3.79
C VAL A 18 -4.65 24.13 -3.29
N ALA A 19 -5.73 24.54 -3.95
CA ALA A 19 -6.52 25.70 -3.54
C ALA A 19 -7.17 25.51 -2.16
N ALA A 20 -7.68 24.31 -1.87
CA ALA A 20 -8.29 23.98 -0.59
C ALA A 20 -7.26 23.64 0.50
N TRP A 21 -5.99 23.42 0.16
CA TRP A 21 -4.96 22.93 1.09
C TRP A 21 -4.92 23.66 2.43
N PRO A 22 -4.94 25.01 2.50
CA PRO A 22 -4.81 25.74 3.76
C PRO A 22 -5.99 25.55 4.72
N VAL A 23 -7.17 25.16 4.22
CA VAL A 23 -8.39 25.00 5.02
C VAL A 23 -8.68 23.55 5.41
N LEU A 24 -7.97 22.59 4.83
CA LEU A 24 -8.17 21.18 5.09
C LEU A 24 -7.40 20.74 6.34
N ALA A 25 -8.03 19.93 7.18
CA ALA A 25 -7.33 19.25 8.26
C ALA A 25 -6.26 18.30 7.70
N ALA A 26 -5.14 18.14 8.41
CA ALA A 26 -4.01 17.33 7.94
C ALA A 26 -4.39 15.86 7.63
N TRP A 27 -5.32 15.26 8.37
CA TRP A 27 -5.80 13.92 8.07
C TRP A 27 -6.63 13.86 6.78
N VAL A 28 -7.40 14.90 6.46
CA VAL A 28 -8.11 15.01 5.19
C VAL A 28 -7.12 15.17 4.05
N GLN A 29 -6.11 16.02 4.20
CA GLN A 29 -5.02 16.18 3.24
C GLN A 29 -4.34 14.83 2.94
N MET A 30 -3.99 14.05 3.97
CA MET A 30 -3.40 12.72 3.82
C MET A 30 -4.28 11.78 2.98
N TRP A 31 -5.57 11.66 3.32
CA TRP A 31 -6.49 10.80 2.56
C TRP A 31 -6.66 11.26 1.12
N LEU A 32 -6.80 12.57 0.88
CA LEU A 32 -6.93 13.12 -0.48
C LEU A 32 -5.68 12.84 -1.32
N LEU A 33 -4.47 12.98 -0.75
CA LEU A 33 -3.23 12.61 -1.43
C LEU A 33 -3.16 11.10 -1.71
N LEU A 34 -3.52 10.27 -0.73
CA LEU A 34 -3.58 8.82 -0.91
C LEU A 34 -4.52 8.43 -2.06
N PHE A 35 -5.73 8.99 -2.09
CA PHE A 35 -6.70 8.75 -3.16
C PHE A 35 -6.21 9.28 -4.50
N LEU A 36 -5.63 10.48 -4.53
CA LEU A 36 -5.08 11.06 -5.76
C LEU A 36 -3.99 10.17 -6.36
N CYS A 37 -3.03 9.71 -5.54
CA CYS A 37 -2.00 8.79 -6.00
C CYS A 37 -2.60 7.46 -6.46
N PHE A 38 -3.50 6.86 -5.67
CA PHE A 38 -4.14 5.58 -6.00
C PHE A 38 -4.90 5.66 -7.33
N PHE A 39 -5.79 6.62 -7.49
CA PHE A 39 -6.58 6.78 -8.72
C PHE A 39 -5.70 7.21 -9.90
N GLY A 40 -4.64 7.98 -9.67
CA GLY A 40 -3.66 8.31 -10.70
C GLY A 40 -2.97 7.06 -11.26
N PHE A 41 -2.54 6.15 -10.39
CA PHE A 41 -1.97 4.87 -10.81
C PHE A 41 -2.97 3.94 -11.47
N LYS A 42 -4.20 3.89 -10.96
CA LYS A 42 -5.31 3.16 -11.60
C LYS A 42 -5.57 3.64 -13.01
N TRP A 43 -5.62 4.96 -13.19
CA TRP A 43 -5.82 5.54 -14.50
C TRP A 43 -4.66 5.25 -15.44
N MET A 44 -3.41 5.40 -14.97
CA MET A 44 -2.22 5.14 -15.78
C MET A 44 -2.17 3.68 -16.27
N THR A 45 -2.43 2.72 -15.38
CA THR A 45 -2.45 1.29 -15.71
C THR A 45 -3.63 0.93 -16.64
N PHE A 46 -4.81 1.50 -16.41
CA PHE A 46 -5.97 1.36 -17.30
C PHE A 46 -5.67 1.93 -18.69
N TYR A 47 -5.18 3.17 -18.76
CA TYR A 47 -4.91 3.87 -20.02
C TYR A 47 -3.85 3.15 -20.84
N GLN A 48 -2.79 2.66 -20.20
CA GLN A 48 -1.79 1.83 -20.86
C GLN A 48 -2.42 0.57 -21.46
N GLN A 49 -3.30 -0.12 -20.73
CA GLN A 49 -4.01 -1.29 -21.23
C GLN A 49 -4.98 -0.93 -22.37
N GLN A 50 -5.66 0.22 -22.29
CA GLN A 50 -6.58 0.68 -23.33
C GLN A 50 -5.87 0.93 -24.65
N ILE A 51 -4.68 1.56 -24.63
CA ILE A 51 -3.88 1.81 -25.85
C ILE A 51 -3.37 0.51 -26.47
N HIS A 52 -2.95 -0.46 -25.66
CA HIS A 52 -2.35 -1.71 -26.16
C HIS A 52 -3.38 -2.79 -26.48
N SER A 53 -4.63 -2.65 -26.00
CA SER A 53 -5.69 -3.62 -26.26
C SER A 53 -6.13 -3.54 -27.72
N ARG A 54 -6.15 -4.70 -28.39
CA ARG A 54 -6.71 -4.82 -29.76
C ARG A 54 -8.23 -5.01 -29.77
N GLN A 55 -8.83 -5.27 -28.60
CA GLN A 55 -10.25 -5.53 -28.43
C GLN A 55 -10.88 -4.44 -27.55
N PRO A 56 -12.16 -4.08 -27.78
CA PRO A 56 -12.87 -3.12 -26.93
C PRO A 56 -13.00 -3.67 -25.51
N LEU A 57 -12.71 -2.83 -24.53
CA LEU A 57 -12.79 -3.19 -23.11
C LEU A 57 -14.24 -3.13 -22.63
N SER A 58 -14.66 -4.12 -21.86
CA SER A 58 -15.99 -4.11 -21.22
C SER A 58 -16.09 -2.96 -20.22
N TRP A 59 -17.07 -2.07 -20.42
CA TRP A 59 -17.31 -0.93 -19.52
C TRP A 59 -17.51 -1.37 -18.06
N MET A 60 -18.20 -2.49 -17.83
CA MET A 60 -18.44 -3.03 -16.49
C MET A 60 -17.12 -3.43 -15.82
N ARG A 61 -16.24 -4.13 -16.55
CA ARG A 61 -14.91 -4.49 -16.02
C ARG A 61 -14.04 -3.27 -15.78
N VAL A 62 -14.15 -2.23 -16.62
CA VAL A 62 -13.44 -0.96 -16.41
C VAL A 62 -13.93 -0.28 -15.13
N PHE A 63 -15.24 -0.19 -14.92
CA PHE A 63 -15.83 0.37 -13.70
C PHE A 63 -15.36 -0.40 -12.46
N LEU A 64 -15.49 -1.73 -12.48
CA LEU A 64 -15.06 -2.60 -11.37
C LEU A 64 -13.55 -2.49 -11.13
N TYR A 65 -12.75 -2.36 -12.18
CA TYR A 65 -11.30 -2.15 -12.07
C TYR A 65 -10.98 -0.83 -11.38
N LEU A 66 -11.61 0.27 -11.79
CA LEU A 66 -11.29 1.60 -11.29
C LEU A 66 -11.77 1.81 -9.86
N PHE A 67 -12.96 1.31 -9.51
CA PHE A 67 -13.63 1.67 -8.25
C PHE A 67 -13.82 0.52 -7.27
N CYS A 68 -13.85 -0.73 -7.74
CA CYS A 68 -14.20 -1.87 -6.89
C CYS A 68 -13.04 -2.79 -6.57
N TRP A 69 -11.95 -2.80 -7.34
CA TRP A 69 -10.76 -3.59 -7.04
C TRP A 69 -9.59 -2.72 -6.63
N PHE A 70 -8.81 -3.13 -5.63
CA PHE A 70 -7.67 -2.34 -5.14
C PHE A 70 -6.31 -2.77 -5.70
N GLY A 71 -6.24 -3.75 -6.62
CA GLY A 71 -4.99 -4.12 -7.31
C GLY A 71 -4.64 -3.24 -8.52
N MET A 72 -3.44 -3.40 -9.09
CA MET A 72 -2.94 -2.53 -10.19
C MET A 72 -2.61 -3.29 -11.50
N ASP A 73 -3.05 -4.55 -11.64
CA ASP A 73 -2.83 -5.36 -12.85
C ASP A 73 -4.02 -5.22 -13.81
N ALA A 74 -4.11 -4.08 -14.51
CA ALA A 74 -5.18 -3.80 -15.48
C ALA A 74 -5.24 -4.87 -16.59
N LYS A 75 -4.07 -5.35 -17.03
CA LYS A 75 -3.96 -6.34 -18.11
C LYS A 75 -4.67 -7.64 -17.78
N LYS A 76 -4.44 -8.21 -16.59
CA LYS A 76 -5.10 -9.46 -16.20
C LYS A 76 -6.56 -9.25 -15.80
N PHE A 77 -6.86 -8.17 -15.08
CA PHE A 77 -8.22 -7.93 -14.60
C PHE A 77 -9.24 -7.69 -15.73
N LEU A 78 -8.84 -6.88 -16.73
CA LEU A 78 -9.72 -6.50 -17.84
C LEU A 78 -9.84 -7.61 -18.90
N ASN A 79 -8.99 -8.62 -18.87
CA ASN A 79 -9.04 -9.75 -19.80
C ASN A 79 -10.10 -10.77 -19.36
N PRO A 80 -11.12 -11.09 -20.19
CA PRO A 80 -12.18 -12.04 -19.84
C PRO A 80 -11.73 -13.50 -19.77
N ASP A 81 -10.66 -13.84 -20.48
CA ASP A 81 -10.14 -15.20 -20.59
C ASP A 81 -9.25 -15.56 -19.40
N ILE A 82 -8.74 -14.55 -18.68
CA ILE A 82 -7.90 -14.72 -17.51
C ILE A 82 -8.77 -14.67 -16.26
N ARG A 83 -8.75 -15.75 -15.49
CA ARG A 83 -9.45 -15.87 -14.21
C ARG A 83 -8.46 -16.29 -13.14
N LEU A 84 -8.74 -15.90 -11.91
CA LEU A 84 -8.02 -16.40 -10.75
C LEU A 84 -8.92 -17.38 -10.03
N ASP A 85 -8.33 -18.42 -9.43
CA ASP A 85 -9.08 -19.43 -8.70
C ASP A 85 -9.96 -18.81 -7.62
N LYS A 86 -11.03 -19.53 -7.27
CA LYS A 86 -11.89 -19.11 -6.16
C LYS A 86 -11.08 -19.10 -4.86
N PRO A 87 -11.38 -18.18 -3.92
CA PRO A 87 -10.73 -18.14 -2.61
C PRO A 87 -10.95 -19.45 -1.84
N GLU A 88 -10.00 -19.80 -0.97
CA GLU A 88 -10.10 -21.00 -0.14
C GLU A 88 -11.31 -20.93 0.81
N PRO A 89 -11.92 -22.10 1.15
CA PRO A 89 -12.95 -22.16 2.17
C PRO A 89 -12.46 -21.55 3.48
N GLY A 90 -13.23 -20.61 4.05
CA GLY A 90 -12.89 -19.94 5.30
C GLY A 90 -12.18 -18.58 5.14
N PHE A 91 -11.76 -18.20 3.93
CA PHE A 91 -11.15 -16.88 3.70
C PHE A 91 -12.08 -15.73 4.16
N GLY A 92 -13.37 -15.82 3.85
CA GLY A 92 -14.35 -14.82 4.30
C GLY A 92 -14.42 -14.69 5.83
N LEU A 93 -14.37 -15.80 6.56
CA LEU A 93 -14.38 -15.78 8.04
C LEU A 93 -13.11 -15.11 8.59
N TRP A 94 -11.96 -15.37 7.99
CA TRP A 94 -10.71 -14.69 8.34
C TRP A 94 -10.82 -13.18 8.11
N VAL A 95 -11.40 -12.74 6.98
CA VAL A 95 -11.61 -11.31 6.68
C VAL A 95 -12.54 -10.66 7.72
N ILE A 96 -13.59 -11.37 8.19
CA ILE A 96 -14.45 -10.89 9.28
C ILE A 96 -13.65 -10.73 10.58
N GLY A 97 -12.81 -11.71 10.92
CA GLY A 97 -11.92 -11.62 12.09
C GLY A 97 -10.97 -10.42 12.03
N CYS A 98 -10.40 -10.13 10.85
CA CYS A 98 -9.61 -8.92 10.61
C CYS A 98 -10.44 -7.64 10.78
N ALA A 99 -11.69 -7.64 10.34
CA ALA A 99 -12.61 -6.50 10.49
C ALA A 99 -12.88 -6.22 11.97
N CYS A 100 -13.28 -7.24 12.73
CA CYS A 100 -13.51 -7.14 14.17
C CYS A 100 -12.26 -6.66 14.91
N THR A 101 -11.08 -7.18 14.52
CA THR A 101 -9.80 -6.75 15.09
C THR A 101 -9.54 -5.27 14.81
N GLY A 102 -9.71 -4.82 13.56
CA GLY A 102 -9.54 -3.41 13.20
C GLY A 102 -10.48 -2.49 13.97
N VAL A 103 -11.77 -2.86 14.10
CA VAL A 103 -12.75 -2.11 14.90
C VAL A 103 -12.34 -2.05 16.37
N PHE A 104 -11.93 -3.19 16.94
CA PHE A 104 -11.51 -3.25 18.35
C PHE A 104 -10.27 -2.38 18.61
N LEU A 105 -9.29 -2.38 17.71
CA LEU A 105 -8.08 -1.56 17.85
C LEU A 105 -8.36 -0.06 17.81
N ILE A 106 -9.28 0.38 16.94
CA ILE A 106 -9.62 1.81 16.79
C ILE A 106 -10.56 2.28 17.90
N TRP A 107 -11.67 1.57 18.16
CA TRP A 107 -12.73 2.05 19.05
C TRP A 107 -12.80 1.33 20.39
N GLY A 108 -12.35 0.08 20.46
CA GLY A 108 -12.39 -0.73 21.68
C GLY A 108 -11.29 -0.36 22.67
N ILE A 109 -10.03 -0.37 22.23
CA ILE A 109 -8.86 -0.10 23.07
C ILE A 109 -8.97 1.25 23.81
N PRO A 110 -9.27 2.40 23.15
CA PRO A 110 -9.37 3.69 23.84
C PRO A 110 -10.48 3.76 24.89
N ARG A 111 -11.55 2.97 24.74
CA ARG A 111 -12.68 2.93 25.68
C ARG A 111 -12.42 2.09 26.92
N ILE A 112 -11.52 1.11 26.81
CA ILE A 112 -11.23 0.15 27.88
C ILE A 112 -10.01 0.58 28.68
N PHE A 113 -8.98 1.11 28.00
CA PHE A 113 -7.69 1.39 28.60
C PHE A 113 -7.39 2.89 28.61
N GLN A 114 -6.99 3.40 29.78
CA GLN A 114 -6.44 4.75 29.91
C GLN A 114 -4.97 4.73 29.48
N ILE A 115 -4.72 4.98 28.21
CA ILE A 115 -3.39 5.01 27.59
C ILE A 115 -3.14 6.36 26.92
N SER A 116 -1.87 6.72 26.74
CA SER A 116 -1.49 7.99 26.12
C SER A 116 -1.95 8.10 24.66
N ASP A 117 -2.21 9.33 24.20
CA ASP A 117 -2.60 9.64 22.82
C ASP A 117 -1.70 8.98 21.77
N TYR A 118 -0.40 8.89 22.05
CA TYR A 118 0.56 8.23 21.15
C TYR A 118 0.29 6.73 21.01
N VAL A 119 0.05 6.04 22.13
CA VAL A 119 -0.20 4.58 22.11
C VAL A 119 -1.55 4.30 21.47
N GLN A 120 -2.56 5.14 21.73
CA GLN A 120 -3.85 5.06 21.05
C GLN A 120 -3.69 5.24 19.53
N ALA A 121 -2.90 6.23 19.11
CA ALA A 121 -2.59 6.45 17.70
C ALA A 121 -1.87 5.25 17.07
N CYS A 122 -0.95 4.58 17.78
CA CYS A 122 -0.34 3.34 17.29
C CYS A 122 -1.37 2.24 17.02
N PHE A 123 -2.31 2.03 17.96
CA PHE A 123 -3.40 1.08 17.77
C PHE A 123 -4.34 1.49 16.64
N ALA A 124 -4.64 2.78 16.50
CA ALA A 124 -5.48 3.28 15.42
C ALA A 124 -4.82 3.10 14.05
N VAL A 125 -3.51 3.36 13.90
CA VAL A 125 -2.77 3.06 12.66
C VAL A 125 -2.87 1.57 12.34
N ALA A 126 -2.59 0.69 13.32
CA ALA A 126 -2.73 -0.75 13.11
C ALA A 126 -4.17 -1.13 12.71
N GLY A 127 -5.17 -0.57 13.39
CA GLY A 127 -6.58 -0.83 13.10
C GLY A 127 -7.01 -0.36 11.71
N VAL A 128 -6.55 0.82 11.26
CA VAL A 128 -6.78 1.30 9.89
C VAL A 128 -6.17 0.35 8.88
N PHE A 129 -4.96 -0.17 9.12
CA PHE A 129 -4.35 -1.19 8.27
C PHE A 129 -5.17 -2.48 8.22
N TYR A 130 -5.75 -2.92 9.35
CA TYR A 130 -6.68 -4.05 9.40
C TYR A 130 -7.96 -3.80 8.60
N LEU A 131 -8.59 -2.64 8.75
CA LEU A 131 -9.83 -2.32 8.05
C LEU A 131 -9.62 -2.09 6.54
N LEU A 132 -8.48 -1.56 6.12
CA LEU A 132 -8.20 -1.35 4.70
C LEU A 132 -7.62 -2.61 4.05
N TYR A 133 -6.42 -3.01 4.44
CA TYR A 133 -5.63 -4.01 3.70
C TYR A 133 -6.04 -5.44 3.96
N PHE A 134 -6.52 -5.73 5.16
CA PHE A 134 -6.93 -7.08 5.56
C PHE A 134 -8.45 -7.27 5.54
N THR A 135 -9.23 -6.19 5.38
CA THR A 135 -10.70 -6.24 5.32
C THR A 135 -11.23 -5.75 3.97
N LEU A 136 -11.32 -4.43 3.76
CA LEU A 136 -11.97 -3.83 2.58
C LEU A 136 -11.38 -4.38 1.27
N PHE A 137 -10.06 -4.38 1.14
CA PHE A 137 -9.40 -4.78 -0.11
C PHE A 137 -9.55 -6.28 -0.38
N GLN A 138 -9.56 -7.08 0.69
CA GLN A 138 -9.72 -8.53 0.62
C GLN A 138 -11.16 -8.92 0.31
N TRP A 139 -12.15 -8.25 0.89
CA TRP A 139 -13.56 -8.39 0.50
C TRP A 139 -13.77 -8.08 -0.97
N SER A 140 -13.17 -7.00 -1.46
CA SER A 140 -13.24 -6.66 -2.88
C SER A 140 -12.64 -7.76 -3.77
N SER A 141 -11.48 -8.29 -3.40
CA SER A 141 -10.84 -9.41 -4.12
C SER A 141 -11.71 -10.67 -4.08
N LEU A 142 -12.26 -11.00 -2.92
CA LEU A 142 -13.13 -12.15 -2.70
C LEU A 142 -14.37 -12.08 -3.61
N ILE A 143 -15.12 -10.99 -3.54
CA ILE A 143 -16.38 -10.80 -4.31
C ILE A 143 -16.09 -10.86 -5.82
N LEU A 144 -15.05 -10.19 -6.28
CA LEU A 144 -14.72 -10.13 -7.71
C LEU A 144 -14.18 -11.48 -8.23
N ARG A 145 -13.46 -12.25 -7.41
CA ARG A 145 -13.04 -13.62 -7.77
C ARG A 145 -14.25 -14.56 -7.86
N TYR A 146 -15.23 -14.44 -6.97
CA TYR A 146 -16.48 -15.19 -7.09
C TYR A 146 -17.26 -14.81 -8.36
N ALA A 147 -17.20 -13.55 -8.78
CA ALA A 147 -17.73 -13.08 -10.06
C ALA A 147 -16.84 -13.45 -11.28
N GLY A 148 -15.80 -14.27 -11.10
CA GLY A 148 -14.99 -14.82 -12.19
C GLY A 148 -13.93 -13.87 -12.76
N MET A 149 -13.53 -12.84 -12.02
CA MET A 149 -12.48 -11.89 -12.44
C MET A 149 -11.12 -12.24 -11.82
N HIS A 150 -10.04 -11.88 -12.52
CA HIS A 150 -8.68 -11.98 -11.99
C HIS A 150 -8.38 -10.82 -11.01
N ALA A 151 -9.05 -10.84 -9.86
CA ALA A 151 -8.90 -9.86 -8.79
C ALA A 151 -7.96 -10.39 -7.71
N ALA A 152 -6.65 -10.36 -7.95
CA ALA A 152 -5.67 -10.85 -6.99
C ALA A 152 -5.76 -10.11 -5.62
N PRO A 153 -5.55 -10.81 -4.49
CA PRO A 153 -5.46 -10.22 -3.16
C PRO A 153 -4.45 -9.07 -3.09
N PHE A 154 -4.75 -8.05 -2.28
CA PHE A 154 -3.85 -6.91 -2.10
C PHE A 154 -2.60 -7.27 -1.27
N MET A 155 -2.79 -8.11 -0.25
CA MET A 155 -1.76 -8.70 0.59
C MET A 155 -1.81 -10.24 0.49
N HIS A 156 -0.65 -10.90 0.56
CA HIS A 156 -0.55 -12.37 0.65
C HIS A 156 0.14 -12.78 1.95
N GLU A 157 -0.65 -13.00 3.01
CA GLU A 157 -0.18 -13.54 4.29
C GLU A 157 1.16 -12.95 4.77
N PRO A 158 1.27 -11.62 4.96
CA PRO A 158 2.55 -10.95 5.22
C PRO A 158 3.26 -11.46 6.48
N PHE A 159 2.51 -11.93 7.47
CA PHE A 159 3.05 -12.46 8.72
C PHE A 159 3.75 -13.83 8.56
N LEU A 160 3.53 -14.53 7.44
CA LEU A 160 4.20 -15.79 7.12
C LEU A 160 5.53 -15.61 6.38
N LEU A 161 6.05 -14.37 6.32
CA LEU A 161 7.34 -14.06 5.73
C LEU A 161 8.44 -15.00 6.23
N THR A 162 9.36 -15.38 5.36
CA THR A 162 10.59 -16.12 5.75
C THR A 162 11.86 -15.28 5.68
N SER A 163 11.78 -14.13 5.01
CA SER A 163 12.88 -13.18 4.82
C SER A 163 12.31 -11.80 4.49
N LEU A 164 13.14 -10.77 4.55
CA LEU A 164 12.76 -9.41 4.20
C LEU A 164 12.44 -9.29 2.70
N SER A 165 13.22 -9.99 1.87
CA SER A 165 12.94 -10.10 0.43
C SER A 165 11.62 -10.81 0.12
N ASP A 166 11.20 -11.77 0.93
CA ASP A 166 9.90 -12.45 0.79
C ASP A 166 8.74 -11.51 1.14
N PHE A 167 8.87 -10.74 2.23
CA PHE A 167 7.88 -9.74 2.63
C PHE A 167 7.63 -8.69 1.54
N TRP A 168 8.66 -7.92 1.16
CA TRP A 168 8.53 -6.84 0.18
C TRP A 168 8.33 -7.36 -1.26
N GLY A 169 8.84 -8.55 -1.56
CA GLY A 169 8.83 -9.09 -2.91
C GLY A 169 7.57 -9.89 -3.26
N LYS A 170 6.83 -10.44 -2.28
CA LYS A 170 5.75 -11.40 -2.58
C LYS A 170 4.49 -11.25 -1.73
N ARG A 171 4.54 -10.49 -0.63
CA ARG A 171 3.48 -10.52 0.38
C ARG A 171 2.86 -9.17 0.67
N TRP A 172 3.68 -8.12 0.62
CA TRP A 172 3.27 -6.77 0.98
C TRP A 172 2.97 -5.92 -0.25
N ASN A 173 1.81 -5.25 -0.25
CA ASN A 173 1.36 -4.26 -1.23
C ASN A 173 1.61 -4.71 -2.68
N MET A 174 0.94 -5.80 -3.06
CA MET A 174 1.11 -6.41 -4.38
C MET A 174 0.72 -5.48 -5.52
N ALA A 175 -0.22 -4.57 -5.26
CA ALA A 175 -0.63 -3.50 -6.14
C ALA A 175 0.55 -2.57 -6.49
N PHE A 176 1.20 -1.98 -5.48
CA PHE A 176 2.33 -1.09 -5.70
C PHE A 176 3.54 -1.83 -6.27
N ARG A 177 3.79 -3.08 -5.83
CA ARG A 177 4.83 -3.93 -6.41
C ARG A 177 4.63 -4.11 -7.91
N GLN A 178 3.42 -4.48 -8.34
CA GLN A 178 3.10 -4.69 -9.76
C GLN A 178 3.32 -3.40 -10.55
N LEU A 179 2.82 -2.28 -10.04
CA LEU A 179 2.99 -0.97 -10.64
C LEU A 179 4.48 -0.61 -10.82
N MET A 180 5.27 -0.68 -9.74
CA MET A 180 6.69 -0.37 -9.79
C MET A 180 7.45 -1.34 -10.71
N HIS A 181 7.03 -2.60 -10.75
CA HIS A 181 7.64 -3.59 -11.63
C HIS A 181 7.46 -3.23 -13.11
N ASP A 182 6.23 -2.88 -13.49
CA ASP A 182 5.85 -2.64 -14.88
C ASP A 182 6.40 -1.31 -15.43
N PHE A 183 6.43 -0.26 -14.60
CA PHE A 183 6.86 1.07 -15.03
C PHE A 183 8.35 1.36 -14.81
N PHE A 184 8.98 0.81 -13.76
CA PHE A 184 10.35 1.16 -13.38
C PHE A 184 11.30 -0.04 -13.41
N PHE A 185 10.96 -1.11 -12.69
CA PHE A 185 11.91 -2.18 -12.41
C PHE A 185 12.38 -2.90 -13.68
N LYS A 186 11.47 -3.26 -14.59
CA LYS A 186 11.84 -4.00 -15.81
C LYS A 186 12.84 -3.22 -16.66
N THR A 187 12.55 -1.96 -16.93
CA THR A 187 13.39 -1.08 -17.77
C THR A 187 14.75 -0.81 -17.14
N VAL A 188 14.78 -0.49 -15.85
CA VAL A 188 16.06 -0.19 -15.16
C VAL A 188 16.86 -1.47 -14.93
N SER A 189 16.21 -2.60 -14.62
CA SER A 189 16.94 -3.85 -14.37
C SER A 189 17.65 -4.36 -15.62
N ILE A 190 17.10 -4.13 -16.81
CA ILE A 190 17.74 -4.50 -18.08
C ILE A 190 18.94 -3.59 -18.38
N SER A 191 18.81 -2.28 -18.10
CA SER A 191 19.82 -1.28 -18.47
C SER A 191 20.94 -1.09 -17.44
N HIS A 192 20.62 -1.16 -16.14
CA HIS A 192 21.52 -0.81 -15.03
C HIS A 192 21.59 -1.89 -13.93
N GLY A 193 20.91 -3.03 -14.16
CA GLY A 193 20.93 -4.18 -13.27
C GLY A 193 19.90 -4.14 -12.13
N PRO A 194 19.63 -5.31 -11.51
CA PRO A 194 18.55 -5.49 -10.55
C PRO A 194 18.79 -4.76 -9.21
N HIS A 195 20.04 -4.40 -8.92
CA HIS A 195 20.39 -3.70 -7.69
C HIS A 195 19.91 -2.24 -7.70
N LEU A 196 20.20 -1.51 -8.78
CA LEU A 196 19.73 -0.12 -8.94
C LEU A 196 18.22 -0.08 -9.08
N ALA A 197 17.64 -1.04 -9.83
CA ALA A 197 16.19 -1.16 -9.95
C ALA A 197 15.51 -1.33 -8.58
N ALA A 198 16.02 -2.21 -7.72
CA ALA A 198 15.50 -2.37 -6.37
C ALA A 198 15.66 -1.08 -5.53
N TRP A 199 16.82 -0.41 -5.59
CA TRP A 199 17.04 0.85 -4.88
C TRP A 199 16.02 1.92 -5.28
N LEU A 200 15.79 2.10 -6.59
CA LEU A 200 14.83 3.08 -7.09
C LEU A 200 13.40 2.79 -6.63
N VAL A 201 12.99 1.51 -6.55
CA VAL A 201 11.67 1.14 -6.02
C VAL A 201 11.51 1.58 -4.57
N PHE A 202 12.50 1.31 -3.73
CA PHE A 202 12.47 1.73 -2.32
C PHE A 202 12.58 3.24 -2.17
N PHE A 203 13.39 3.91 -3.00
CA PHE A 203 13.52 5.36 -3.00
C PHE A 203 12.21 6.04 -3.37
N THR A 204 11.58 5.57 -4.44
CA THR A 204 10.26 6.05 -4.87
C THR A 204 9.19 5.78 -3.81
N SER A 205 9.23 4.63 -3.14
CA SER A 205 8.36 4.36 -2.00
C SER A 205 8.59 5.38 -0.87
N GLY A 206 9.84 5.68 -0.53
CA GLY A 206 10.20 6.74 0.41
C GLY A 206 9.56 8.08 0.05
N LEU A 207 9.70 8.52 -1.20
CA LEU A 207 9.09 9.77 -1.69
C LEU A 207 7.57 9.79 -1.54
N PHE A 208 6.88 8.70 -1.86
CA PHE A 208 5.42 8.63 -1.67
C PHE A 208 5.02 8.73 -0.20
N HIS A 209 5.82 8.18 0.72
CA HIS A 209 5.52 8.30 2.14
C HIS A 209 5.90 9.67 2.71
N GLU A 210 6.90 10.36 2.17
CA GLU A 210 7.11 11.79 2.48
C GLU A 210 5.92 12.63 2.01
N LEU A 211 5.43 12.37 0.79
CA LEU A 211 4.28 13.07 0.22
C LEU A 211 3.00 12.81 1.03
N ILE A 212 2.74 11.57 1.44
CA ILE A 212 1.47 11.21 2.08
C ILE A 212 1.51 11.45 3.60
N PHE A 213 2.65 11.27 4.27
CA PHE A 213 2.76 11.40 5.72
C PHE A 213 3.41 12.71 6.16
N SER A 214 4.61 13.02 5.66
CA SER A 214 5.39 14.20 6.11
C SER A 214 4.75 15.52 5.67
N LEU A 215 4.23 15.59 4.45
CA LEU A 215 3.64 16.82 3.90
C LEU A 215 2.39 17.27 4.67
N PRO A 216 1.35 16.43 4.90
CA PRO A 216 0.21 16.83 5.74
C PRO A 216 0.60 17.10 7.20
N ALA A 217 1.55 16.34 7.74
CA ALA A 217 2.07 16.54 9.09
C ALA A 217 2.93 17.82 9.23
N GLN A 218 3.38 18.39 8.11
CA GLN A 218 4.34 19.51 8.06
C GLN A 218 5.56 19.24 8.95
N GLY A 219 6.14 18.05 8.83
CA GLY A 219 7.27 17.62 9.66
C GLY A 219 7.60 16.14 9.50
N GLY A 220 8.70 15.70 10.09
CA GLY A 220 9.18 14.32 9.94
C GLY A 220 9.91 14.04 8.62
N TRP A 221 10.24 15.09 7.86
CA TRP A 221 10.93 15.01 6.59
C TRP A 221 12.20 14.16 6.66
N GLY A 222 12.35 13.27 5.68
CA GLY A 222 13.49 12.35 5.55
C GLY A 222 13.36 11.08 6.38
N GLN A 223 12.44 11.00 7.35
CA GLN A 223 12.28 9.82 8.19
C GLN A 223 11.61 8.66 7.42
N PRO A 224 10.49 8.86 6.70
CA PRO A 224 9.96 7.83 5.81
C PRO A 224 10.99 7.39 4.75
N MET A 225 11.73 8.33 4.13
CA MET A 225 12.79 7.99 3.19
C MET A 225 13.84 7.07 3.84
N LEU A 226 14.33 7.43 5.02
CA LEU A 226 15.31 6.62 5.76
C LEU A 226 14.78 5.23 6.09
N TYR A 227 13.51 5.10 6.49
CA TYR A 227 12.87 3.80 6.72
C TYR A 227 13.01 2.88 5.50
N PHE A 228 12.62 3.34 4.30
CA PHE A 228 12.69 2.53 3.09
C PHE A 228 14.12 2.26 2.63
N MET A 229 15.07 3.18 2.87
CA MET A 229 16.49 2.93 2.61
C MET A 229 17.06 1.85 3.53
N ILE A 230 16.65 1.81 4.80
CA ILE A 230 16.99 0.72 5.72
C ILE A 230 16.44 -0.61 5.21
N GLN A 231 15.20 -0.65 4.69
CA GLN A 231 14.62 -1.88 4.12
C GLN A 231 15.42 -2.38 2.91
N TRP A 232 15.75 -1.48 1.98
CA TRP A 232 16.58 -1.82 0.82
C TRP A 232 17.94 -2.37 1.24
N PHE A 233 18.59 -1.70 2.21
CA PHE A 233 19.87 -2.15 2.74
C PHE A 233 19.75 -3.53 3.38
N GLY A 234 18.70 -3.78 4.17
CA GLY A 234 18.42 -5.10 4.74
C GLY A 234 18.29 -6.20 3.69
N MET A 235 17.52 -5.94 2.62
CA MET A 235 17.38 -6.88 1.51
C MET A 235 18.71 -7.13 0.78
N ARG A 236 19.57 -6.11 0.69
CA ARG A 236 20.92 -6.27 0.13
C ARG A 236 21.78 -7.17 1.02
N MET A 237 21.72 -6.98 2.33
CA MET A 237 22.46 -7.79 3.31
C MET A 237 22.09 -9.27 3.24
N GLU A 238 20.82 -9.61 3.01
CA GLU A 238 20.38 -11.01 2.79
C GLU A 238 21.09 -11.69 1.62
N LYS A 239 21.47 -10.93 0.59
CA LYS A 239 22.10 -11.45 -0.63
C LYS A 239 23.62 -11.61 -0.53
N THR A 240 24.26 -11.05 0.51
CA THR A 240 25.70 -11.15 0.76
C THR A 240 26.13 -12.58 1.15
N LYS A 241 27.44 -12.86 1.14
CA LYS A 241 27.99 -14.13 1.63
C LYS A 241 27.58 -14.39 3.09
N TRP A 242 27.60 -13.35 3.92
CA TRP A 242 27.17 -13.42 5.32
C TRP A 242 25.68 -13.74 5.44
N GLY A 243 24.81 -13.00 4.74
CA GLY A 243 23.37 -13.23 4.76
C GLY A 243 23.00 -14.64 4.30
N ARG A 244 23.60 -15.10 3.20
CA ARG A 244 23.43 -16.47 2.70
C ARG A 244 23.98 -17.54 3.64
N ARG A 245 24.88 -17.23 4.58
CA ARG A 245 25.39 -18.19 5.56
C ARG A 245 24.51 -18.24 6.80
N HIS A 246 24.13 -17.09 7.32
CA HIS A 246 23.49 -16.96 8.64
C HIS A 246 21.96 -16.88 8.59
N LEU A 247 21.38 -16.38 7.49
CA LEU A 247 19.93 -16.17 7.35
C LEU A 247 19.22 -17.29 6.57
N LYS A 248 19.94 -18.35 6.18
CA LYS A 248 19.36 -19.54 5.53
C LYS A 248 18.35 -20.29 6.42
N ARG A 249 18.54 -20.26 7.75
CA ARG A 249 17.64 -20.92 8.69
C ARG A 249 16.34 -20.10 8.78
N LYS A 250 15.19 -20.75 8.59
CA LYS A 250 13.87 -20.09 8.57
C LYS A 250 13.64 -19.16 9.77
N LEU A 251 14.01 -19.56 10.98
CA LEU A 251 13.84 -18.74 12.18
C LEU A 251 14.75 -17.50 12.18
N ALA A 252 16.03 -17.67 11.81
CA ALA A 252 16.98 -16.56 11.76
C ALA A 252 16.58 -15.51 10.70
N GLY A 253 16.16 -15.95 9.52
CA GLY A 253 15.63 -15.07 8.47
C GLY A 253 14.36 -14.34 8.90
N LYS A 254 13.45 -15.02 9.63
CA LYS A 254 12.25 -14.41 10.21
C LYS A 254 12.58 -13.32 11.22
N ILE A 255 13.41 -13.62 12.23
CA ILE A 255 13.80 -12.66 13.26
C ILE A 255 14.49 -11.44 12.61
N TYR A 256 15.40 -11.68 11.68
CA TYR A 256 16.07 -10.64 10.91
C TYR A 256 15.08 -9.73 10.19
N ALA A 257 14.13 -10.32 9.46
CA ALA A 257 13.13 -9.56 8.72
C ALA A 257 12.22 -8.75 9.63
N PHE A 258 11.72 -9.34 10.73
CA PHE A 258 10.90 -8.59 11.70
C PHE A 258 11.68 -7.47 12.38
N ALA A 259 12.97 -7.67 12.71
CA ALA A 259 13.81 -6.61 13.27
C ALA A 259 13.91 -5.42 12.30
N PHE A 260 14.15 -5.67 11.01
CA PHE A 260 14.20 -4.62 10.00
C PHE A 260 12.84 -3.95 9.77
N LEU A 261 11.73 -4.67 9.88
CA LEU A 261 10.40 -4.11 9.68
C LEU A 261 9.92 -3.27 10.87
N ILE A 262 10.16 -3.74 12.10
CA ILE A 262 9.56 -3.20 13.33
C ILE A 262 10.45 -2.16 14.01
N LEU A 263 11.76 -2.40 14.16
CA LEU A 263 12.63 -1.49 14.90
C LEU A 263 12.64 -0.06 14.32
N PRO A 264 12.76 0.15 12.99
CA PRO A 264 12.73 1.49 12.42
C PRO A 264 11.31 2.01 12.18
N LEU A 265 10.25 1.31 12.62
CA LEU A 265 8.86 1.66 12.27
C LEU A 265 8.47 3.08 12.73
N LYS A 266 9.07 3.58 13.81
CA LYS A 266 8.89 4.97 14.28
C LYS A 266 9.38 6.01 13.26
N LEU A 267 10.32 5.66 12.37
CA LEU A 267 10.73 6.54 11.27
C LEU A 267 9.63 6.69 10.21
N LEU A 268 8.88 5.60 9.96
CA LEU A 268 7.76 5.63 9.02
C LEU A 268 6.56 6.39 9.60
N PHE A 269 6.21 6.10 10.85
CA PHE A 269 5.13 6.75 11.59
C PHE A 269 5.70 7.72 12.63
N HIS A 270 6.33 8.78 12.12
CA HIS A 270 7.04 9.77 12.94
C HIS A 270 6.11 10.61 13.81
N ASP A 271 6.64 11.18 14.89
CA ASP A 271 5.85 11.88 15.92
C ASP A 271 4.94 12.99 15.34
N PRO A 272 5.40 13.86 14.41
CA PRO A 272 4.50 14.83 13.77
C PRO A 272 3.29 14.20 13.08
N PHE A 273 3.46 13.04 12.42
CA PHE A 273 2.37 12.33 11.77
C PHE A 273 1.37 11.80 12.79
N MET A 274 1.89 11.17 13.86
CA MET A 274 1.04 10.63 14.91
C MET A 274 0.18 11.71 15.58
N TYR A 275 0.78 12.83 15.97
CA TYR A 275 0.07 13.88 16.72
C TYR A 275 -0.74 14.85 15.87
N LYS A 276 -0.29 15.18 14.65
CA LYS A 276 -0.99 16.17 13.80
C LYS A 276 -1.96 15.54 12.81
N VAL A 277 -1.80 14.26 12.50
CA VAL A 277 -2.62 13.55 11.52
C VAL A 277 -3.49 12.50 12.19
N ILE A 278 -2.88 11.52 12.87
CA ILE A 278 -3.62 10.37 13.41
C ILE A 278 -4.49 10.75 14.61
N VAL A 279 -3.97 11.46 15.61
CA VAL A 279 -4.77 11.83 16.79
C VAL A 279 -6.00 12.70 16.42
N PRO A 280 -5.88 13.75 15.57
CA PRO A 280 -7.05 14.50 15.12
C PRO A 280 -8.03 13.66 14.29
N PHE A 281 -7.52 12.73 13.47
CA PHE A 281 -8.37 11.77 12.76
C PHE A 281 -9.19 10.90 13.72
N MET A 282 -8.56 10.36 14.77
CA MET A 282 -9.24 9.56 15.78
C MET A 282 -10.35 10.34 16.48
N ARG A 283 -10.09 11.60 16.86
CA ARG A 283 -11.10 12.50 17.45
C ARG A 283 -12.27 12.71 16.49
N ALA A 284 -12.00 12.94 15.21
CA ALA A 284 -13.03 13.15 14.20
C ALA A 284 -13.94 11.94 13.99
N ILE A 285 -13.45 10.71 14.22
CA ILE A 285 -14.22 9.46 14.07
C ILE A 285 -14.74 8.89 15.41
N GLY A 286 -14.65 9.65 16.52
CA GLY A 286 -15.11 9.21 17.85
C GLY A 286 -14.32 8.03 18.43
N ALA A 287 -13.04 7.94 18.07
CA ALA A 287 -12.09 6.91 18.49
C ALA A 287 -11.04 7.43 19.50
N HIS A 288 -11.26 8.60 20.11
CA HIS A 288 -10.43 9.22 21.14
C HIS A 288 -11.33 9.65 22.29
#